data_AF-T1BQY4-F1
#
_entry.id   AF-T1BQY4-F1
#
_cell.length_a   1.000
_cell.length_b   1.000
_cell.length_c   1.000
_cell.angle_alpha   90.00
_cell.angle_beta   90.00
_cell.angle_gamma   90.00
#
_symmetry.space_group_name_H-M   'P 1'
#
loop_
_entity.id
_entity.type
_entity.pdbx_description
1 polymer ?
#
loop_
_entity_poly.entity_id
_entity_poly.type
_entity_poly.pdbx_seq_one_letter_code
_entity_poly.pdbx_strand_id
1 'polypeptide(L)' 'TGGHPDGFRMVNIQSGSLFQELGLLQGDIIRSINGLSMNDPQNFMKALSTLQSATNVQINLLRNGAPQTFDYQIQSE' A
#
# COMPACT_ATOMS: atom_id res chain seq x y z
N THR A 1 4.27 -20.91 -15.72
CA THR A 1 3.10 -20.00 -15.75
C THR A 1 3.56 -18.67 -15.21
N GLY A 2 3.63 -17.64 -16.06
CA GLY A 2 4.15 -16.32 -15.68
C GLY A 2 3.21 -15.62 -14.70
N GLY A 3 3.28 -15.99 -13.43
CA GLY A 3 2.46 -15.42 -12.37
C GLY A 3 2.86 -13.97 -12.16
N HIS A 4 2.06 -13.05 -12.66
CA HIS A 4 2.17 -11.66 -12.27
C HIS A 4 1.61 -11.53 -10.84
N PRO A 5 2.36 -10.94 -9.90
CA PRO A 5 1.82 -10.66 -8.58
C PRO A 5 0.55 -9.83 -8.71
N ASP A 6 -0.53 -10.25 -8.05
CA ASP A 6 -1.78 -9.47 -7.98
C ASP A 6 -1.70 -8.27 -7.02
N GLY A 7 -0.55 -8.13 -6.34
CA GLY A 7 -0.26 -7.10 -5.34
C GLY A 7 0.84 -7.52 -4.36
N PHE A 8 1.10 -6.68 -3.36
CA PHE A 8 1.98 -6.99 -2.22
C PHE A 8 1.17 -7.37 -0.99
N ARG A 9 1.44 -8.56 -0.44
CA ARG A 9 0.82 -9.00 0.82
C ARG A 9 1.59 -8.47 2.01
N MET A 10 0.89 -7.82 2.93
CA MET A 10 1.40 -7.37 4.22
C MET A 10 1.55 -8.57 5.16
N VAL A 11 2.78 -9.04 5.34
CA VAL A 11 3.08 -10.19 6.20
C VAL A 11 3.48 -9.77 7.62
N ASN A 12 4.10 -8.60 7.75
CA ASN A 12 4.50 -8.03 9.03
C ASN A 12 4.41 -6.50 8.93
N ILE A 13 3.78 -5.87 9.93
CA ILE A 13 3.67 -4.41 10.02
C ILE A 13 4.39 -3.99 11.30
N GLN A 14 5.45 -3.21 11.14
CA GLN A 14 6.24 -2.74 12.27
C GLN A 14 5.47 -1.66 13.04
N SER A 15 5.58 -1.67 14.36
CA SER A 15 4.99 -0.63 15.20
C SER A 15 5.68 0.71 14.94
N GLY A 16 4.90 1.79 14.78
CA GLY A 16 5.38 3.11 14.38
C GLY A 16 5.79 3.21 12.90
N SER A 17 5.43 2.23 12.07
CA SER A 17 5.63 2.34 10.62
C SER A 17 4.53 3.15 9.97
N LEU A 18 4.86 3.80 8.86
CA LEU A 18 3.89 4.48 7.99
C LEU A 18 2.68 3.57 7.66
N PHE A 19 2.91 2.27 7.41
CA PHE A 19 1.83 1.33 7.11
C PHE A 19 0.85 1.14 8.28
N GLN A 20 1.33 1.20 9.53
CA GLN A 20 0.46 1.16 10.70
C GLN A 20 -0.33 2.46 10.86
N GLU A 21 0.30 3.61 10.63
CA GLU A 21 -0.36 4.93 10.67
C GLU A 21 -1.46 5.02 9.59
N LEU A 22 -1.22 4.40 8.44
CA LEU A 22 -2.18 4.21 7.36
C LEU A 22 -3.17 3.05 7.62
N GLY A 23 -3.33 2.59 8.85
CA GLY A 23 -4.35 1.61 9.24
C GLY A 23 -4.29 0.27 8.50
N LEU A 24 -3.15 -0.07 7.89
CA LEU A 24 -2.96 -1.35 7.24
C LEU A 24 -2.81 -2.44 8.28
N LEU A 25 -3.27 -3.63 7.93
CA LEU A 25 -3.28 -4.81 8.80
C LEU A 25 -2.52 -5.95 8.15
N GLN A 26 -2.03 -6.85 9.00
CA GLN A 26 -1.45 -8.11 8.53
C GLN A 26 -2.51 -8.90 7.74
N GLY A 27 -2.10 -9.40 6.58
CA GLY A 27 -2.98 -10.11 5.65
C GLY A 27 -3.58 -9.22 4.55
N ASP A 28 -3.46 -7.90 4.65
CA ASP A 28 -3.85 -7.01 3.56
C ASP A 28 -3.03 -7.28 2.30
N ILE A 29 -3.66 -7.20 1.13
CA ILE A 29 -2.98 -7.30 -0.17
C ILE A 29 -3.12 -5.97 -0.88
N ILE A 30 -2.05 -5.19 -0.92
CA ILE A 30 -2.01 -3.89 -1.60
C ILE A 30 -1.95 -4.12 -3.11
N ARG A 31 -2.94 -3.60 -3.84
CA ARG A 31 -3.02 -3.72 -5.31
C ARG A 31 -2.57 -2.45 -6.02
N SER A 32 -2.79 -1.28 -5.42
CA SER A 32 -2.24 -0.03 -5.94
C SER A 32 -2.06 1.03 -4.86
N ILE A 33 -1.09 1.91 -5.05
CA ILE A 33 -0.87 3.10 -4.21
C ILE A 33 -0.83 4.32 -5.14
N ASN A 34 -1.66 5.33 -4.90
CA ASN A 34 -1.79 6.53 -5.72
C ASN A 34 -1.94 6.23 -7.23
N GLY A 35 -2.74 5.20 -7.55
CA GLY A 35 -2.95 4.73 -8.93
C GLY A 35 -1.79 3.90 -9.52
N LEU A 36 -0.67 3.76 -8.81
CA LEU A 36 0.44 2.91 -9.24
C LEU A 36 0.18 1.45 -8.89
N SER A 37 0.13 0.58 -9.89
CA SER A 37 -0.12 -0.86 -9.72
C SER A 37 1.03 -1.56 -8.99
N MET A 38 0.70 -2.39 -8.02
CA MET A 38 1.63 -3.15 -7.18
C MET A 38 1.95 -4.55 -7.73
N ASN A 39 1.84 -4.73 -9.05
CA ASN A 39 2.16 -5.98 -9.74
C ASN A 39 3.63 -6.11 -10.15
N ASP A 40 4.44 -5.08 -9.91
CA ASP A 40 5.88 -5.03 -10.23
C ASP A 40 6.67 -4.54 -9.00
N PRO A 41 7.74 -5.26 -8.57
CA PRO A 41 8.67 -4.79 -7.55
C PRO A 41 9.22 -3.37 -7.77
N GLN A 42 9.44 -2.95 -9.02
CA GLN A 42 9.93 -1.60 -9.32
C GLN A 42 8.91 -0.52 -8.95
N ASN A 43 7.62 -0.82 -9.14
CA ASN A 43 6.54 0.09 -8.78
C ASN A 43 6.43 0.26 -7.26
N PHE A 44 6.75 -0.77 -6.47
CA PHE A 44 6.75 -0.68 -5.01
C PHE A 44 7.75 0.37 -4.51
N MET A 45 8.99 0.33 -5.01
CA MET A 45 10.01 1.30 -4.63
C MET A 45 9.59 2.73 -4.99
N LYS A 46 8.99 2.90 -6.17
CA LYS A 46 8.50 4.19 -6.64
C LYS A 46 7.34 4.70 -5.79
N ALA A 47 6.40 3.83 -5.41
CA ALA A 47 5.32 4.18 -4.49
C ALA A 47 5.84 4.57 -3.11
N LEU A 48 6.84 3.87 -2.57
CA LEU A 48 7.40 4.24 -1.26
C LEU A 48 8.01 5.64 -1.28
N SER A 49 8.75 5.97 -2.35
CA SER A 49 9.29 7.33 -2.52
C SER A 49 8.19 8.38 -2.64
N THR A 50 7.09 8.09 -3.36
CA THR A 50 5.99 9.05 -3.49
C THR A 50 5.22 9.21 -2.17
N LEU A 51 5.01 8.13 -1.41
CA LEU A 51 4.37 8.16 -0.10
C LEU A 51 5.07 9.11 0.88
N GLN A 52 6.41 9.09 0.89
CA GLN A 52 7.20 9.94 1.80
C GLN A 52 7.04 11.45 1.52
N SER A 53 6.73 11.82 0.28
CA SER A 53 6.53 13.22 -0.13
C SER A 53 5.06 13.60 -0.34
N ALA A 54 4.15 12.64 -0.27
CA ALA A 54 2.75 12.86 -0.61
C ALA A 54 1.99 13.43 0.58
N THR A 55 1.21 14.48 0.34
CA THR A 55 0.23 15.00 1.31
C THR A 55 -1.05 14.16 1.33
N ASN A 56 -1.32 13.44 0.24
CA ASN A 56 -2.50 12.62 0.07
C ASN A 56 -2.11 11.26 -0.49
N VAL A 57 -2.62 10.21 0.14
CA VAL A 57 -2.31 8.83 -0.19
C VAL A 57 -3.59 8.04 -0.34
N GLN A 58 -3.80 7.50 -1.53
CA GLN A 58 -4.87 6.54 -1.81
C GLN A 58 -4.28 5.13 -1.94
N ILE A 59 -4.81 4.17 -1.19
CA ILE A 59 -4.40 2.77 -1.23
C ILE A 59 -5.61 1.92 -1.60
N ASN A 60 -5.50 1.17 -2.70
CA ASN A 60 -6.46 0.12 -3.02
C ASN A 60 -5.87 -1.22 -2.60
N LEU A 61 -6.62 -1.96 -1.79
CA LEU A 61 -6.19 -3.22 -1.21
C LEU A 61 -7.32 -4.24 -1.14
N LEU A 62 -6.96 -5.50 -0.89
CA LEU A 62 -7.88 -6.55 -0.49
C LEU A 62 -7.67 -6.86 0.99
N ARG A 63 -8.74 -6.75 1.78
CA ARG A 63 -8.76 -7.14 3.19
C ARG A 63 -9.79 -8.25 3.37
N ASN A 64 -9.35 -9.41 3.85
CA ASN A 64 -10.20 -10.60 3.97
C ASN A 64 -10.92 -10.97 2.65
N GLY A 65 -10.27 -10.73 1.51
CA GLY A 65 -10.83 -11.00 0.17
C GLY A 65 -11.78 -9.93 -0.37
N ALA A 66 -12.14 -8.91 0.42
CA ALA A 66 -12.96 -7.79 -0.03
C ALA A 66 -12.10 -6.61 -0.46
N PRO A 67 -12.39 -5.97 -1.61
CA PRO A 67 -11.70 -4.75 -2.03
C PRO A 67 -12.05 -3.59 -1.10
N GLN A 68 -11.02 -2.85 -0.70
CA GLN A 68 -11.13 -1.64 0.10
C GLN A 68 -10.23 -0.56 -0.48
N THR A 69 -10.68 0.68 -0.35
CA THR A 69 -9.93 1.88 -0.69
C THR A 69 -9.77 2.70 0.57
N PHE A 70 -8.52 3.07 0.85
CA PHE A 70 -8.19 3.95 1.97
C PHE A 70 -7.59 5.23 1.43
N ASP A 71 -8.15 6.37 1.83
CA ASP A 71 -7.65 7.69 1.50
C ASP A 71 -7.14 8.36 2.77
N TYR A 72 -5.86 8.69 2.78
CA TYR A 72 -5.16 9.30 3.90
C TYR A 72 -4.61 10.66 3.52
N GLN A 73 -4.65 11.59 4.46
CA GLN A 73 -3.92 12.85 4.38
C GLN A 73 -2.74 12.77 5.34
N ILE A 74 -1.52 12.76 4.80
CA ILE A 74 -0.30 12.83 5.59
C ILE A 74 -0.13 14.31 5.94
N GLN A 75 -0.43 14.65 7.19
CA GLN A 75 -0.07 15.96 7.73
C GLN A 75 1.43 15.93 8.02
N SER A 76 2.22 16.53 7.12
CA SER A 76 3.60 16.90 7.43
C SER A 76 3.54 18.07 8.41
N GLU A 77 3.81 17.81 9.69
CA GLU A 77 4.08 18.86 10.70
C GLU A 77 5.41 19.59 10.42
#